data_AF-A0A3S0WXQ4-F1
#
_entry.id   AF-A0A3S0WXQ4-F1
#
_cell.length_a   1.000
_cell.length_b   1.000
_cell.length_c   1.000
_cell.angle_alpha   90.00
_cell.angle_beta   90.00
_cell.angle_gamma   90.00
#
_symmetry.space_group_name_H-M   'P 1'
#
loop_
_entity.id
_entity.type
_entity.pdbx_description
1 polymer ?
#
loop_
_entity_poly.entity_id
_entity_poly.type
_entity_poly.pdbx_seq_one_letter_code
_entity_poly.pdbx_strand_id
1 'polypeptide(L)'
;MIRERRGKRGAGCLQVISVRYDPAIGRNRQRVVATLPLDADGLPSRVAAELTATERRNAEAFFAARSHELRERRILESVAALVVQGDRIRAALADPGDCPVVIKAATLYGLGAILTELVSAAATAGLRGRIRVPARRSQNA
;
A
#
# COMPACT_ATOMS: atom_id res chain seq x y z
N MET A 1 -6.53 -15.24 -18.08
CA MET A 1 -5.34 -15.85 -17.41
C MET A 1 -4.38 -14.71 -17.04
N ILE A 2 -3.76 -14.74 -15.87
CA ILE A 2 -2.77 -13.72 -15.47
C ILE A 2 -1.39 -14.37 -15.42
N ARG A 3 -0.38 -13.70 -15.95
CA ARG A 3 1.02 -14.14 -15.91
C ARG A 3 1.89 -13.05 -15.30
N GLU A 4 2.62 -13.39 -14.24
CA GLU A 4 3.66 -12.52 -13.70
C GLU A 4 4.91 -12.58 -14.59
N ARG A 5 5.43 -11.42 -14.98
CA ARG A 5 6.71 -11.25 -15.67
C ARG A 5 7.66 -10.54 -14.72
N ARG A 6 8.70 -11.22 -14.27
CA ARG A 6 9.78 -10.60 -13.49
C ARG A 6 10.78 -9.96 -14.45
N GLY A 7 10.85 -8.64 -14.45
CA GLY A 7 11.88 -7.89 -15.18
C GLY A 7 13.21 -7.91 -14.45
N LYS A 8 14.31 -7.59 -15.15
CA LYS A 8 15.60 -7.31 -14.49
C LYS A 8 15.43 -6.07 -13.59
N ARG A 9 16.01 -6.11 -12.38
CA ARG A 9 16.00 -5.01 -11.39
C ARG A 9 14.61 -4.58 -10.87
N GLY A 10 13.66 -5.51 -10.75
CA GLY A 10 12.37 -5.23 -10.07
C GLY A 10 11.30 -4.55 -10.95
N ALA A 11 11.61 -4.23 -12.21
CA ALA A 11 10.65 -3.70 -13.19
C ALA A 11 9.77 -4.81 -13.80
N GLY A 12 9.14 -5.64 -12.97
CA GLY A 12 8.20 -6.66 -13.43
C GLY A 12 6.80 -6.10 -13.70
N CYS A 13 5.94 -6.94 -14.28
CA CYS A 13 4.55 -6.60 -14.53
C CYS A 13 3.64 -7.84 -14.47
N LEU A 14 2.34 -7.61 -14.35
CA LEU A 14 1.31 -8.64 -14.52
C LEU A 14 0.73 -8.50 -15.92
N GLN A 15 0.79 -9.57 -16.72
CA GLN A 15 0.13 -9.62 -18.02
C GLN A 15 -1.23 -10.30 -17.86
N VAL A 16 -2.29 -9.57 -18.19
CA VAL A 16 -3.64 -10.13 -18.31
C VAL A 16 -3.80 -10.65 -19.74
N ILE A 17 -4.02 -11.95 -19.88
CA ILE A 17 -4.03 -12.67 -21.15
C ILE A 17 -5.42 -13.25 -21.39
N SER A 18 -5.99 -12.94 -22.55
CA SER A 18 -7.16 -13.63 -23.09
C SER A 18 -6.72 -14.78 -23.98
N VAL A 19 -7.44 -15.90 -23.91
CA VAL A 19 -7.21 -17.10 -24.70
C VAL A 19 -8.49 -17.44 -25.44
N ARG A 20 -8.44 -17.44 -26.77
CA ARG A 20 -9.59 -17.81 -27.61
C ARG A 20 -9.17 -18.89 -28.59
N TYR A 21 -10.05 -19.87 -28.82
CA TYR A 21 -9.82 -20.85 -29.87
C TYR A 21 -9.90 -20.17 -31.25
N ASP A 22 -8.88 -20.38 -32.07
CA ASP A 22 -8.82 -19.89 -33.44
C ASP A 22 -8.96 -21.09 -34.41
N PRO A 23 -10.14 -21.26 -35.04
CA PRO A 23 -10.42 -22.41 -35.89
C PRO A 23 -9.59 -22.40 -37.17
N ALA A 24 -9.11 -21.24 -37.64
CA ALA A 24 -8.31 -21.15 -38.85
C ALA A 24 -6.93 -21.79 -38.70
N ILE A 25 -6.40 -21.81 -37.47
CA ILE A 25 -5.11 -22.44 -37.14
C ILE A 25 -5.26 -23.73 -36.33
N GLY A 26 -6.49 -24.08 -35.93
CA GLY A 26 -6.84 -25.26 -35.14
C GLY A 26 -6.33 -25.22 -33.69
N ARG A 27 -6.02 -24.04 -33.14
CA ARG A 27 -5.36 -23.90 -31.82
C ARG A 27 -5.84 -22.66 -31.07
N ASN A 28 -5.59 -22.64 -29.77
CA ASN A 28 -5.84 -21.47 -28.94
C ASN A 28 -4.85 -20.34 -29.24
N ARG A 29 -5.38 -19.15 -29.55
CA ARG A 29 -4.64 -17.90 -29.69
C ARG A 29 -4.66 -17.15 -28.37
N GLN A 30 -3.47 -16.78 -27.89
CA GLN A 30 -3.31 -15.95 -26.69
C GLN A 30 -3.07 -14.51 -27.09
N ARG A 31 -3.73 -13.56 -26.42
CA ARG A 31 -3.52 -12.12 -26.58
C ARG A 31 -3.35 -11.48 -25.21
N VAL A 32 -2.30 -10.67 -25.05
CA VAL A 32 -2.17 -9.79 -23.88
C VAL A 32 -3.18 -8.66 -24.03
N VAL A 33 -4.09 -8.56 -23.08
CA VAL A 33 -5.17 -7.55 -23.02
C VAL A 33 -4.69 -6.34 -22.23
N ALA A 34 -3.92 -6.55 -21.17
CA ALA A 34 -3.35 -5.49 -20.37
C ALA A 34 -2.02 -5.88 -19.74
N THR A 35 -1.19 -4.88 -19.48
CA THR A 35 0.01 -5.00 -18.64
C THR A 35 -0.19 -4.10 -17.44
N LEU A 36 -0.23 -4.69 -16.25
CA LEU A 36 -0.48 -4.01 -14.99
C LEU A 36 0.80 -3.96 -14.16
N PRO A 37 0.97 -2.94 -13.30
CA PRO A 37 2.05 -2.93 -12.30
C PRO A 37 2.02 -4.17 -11.41
N LEU A 38 3.18 -4.60 -10.90
CA LEU A 38 3.24 -5.73 -9.96
C LEU A 38 2.48 -5.45 -8.67
N ASP A 39 2.29 -4.21 -8.28
CA ASP A 39 1.53 -3.84 -7.09
C ASP A 39 0.04 -3.63 -7.38
N ALA A 40 -0.45 -3.91 -8.59
CA ALA A 40 -1.88 -3.84 -8.86
C ALA A 40 -2.68 -4.75 -7.90
N ASP A 41 -3.66 -4.16 -7.24
CA ASP A 41 -4.51 -4.78 -6.21
C ASP A 41 -5.87 -5.24 -6.73
N GLY A 42 -6.18 -4.97 -8.00
CA GLY A 42 -7.41 -5.40 -8.64
C GLY A 42 -7.33 -5.40 -10.15
N LEU A 43 -8.37 -5.98 -10.76
CA LEU A 43 -8.57 -5.98 -12.21
C LEU A 43 -9.28 -4.68 -12.62
N PRO A 44 -8.66 -3.80 -13.44
CA PRO A 44 -9.32 -2.57 -13.86
C PRO A 44 -10.57 -2.86 -14.71
N SER A 45 -11.64 -2.09 -14.50
CA SER A 45 -12.94 -2.32 -15.17
C SER A 45 -12.85 -2.35 -16.69
N ARG A 46 -11.99 -1.51 -17.29
CA ARG A 46 -11.73 -1.51 -18.74
C ARG A 46 -11.15 -2.84 -19.22
N VAL A 47 -10.21 -3.41 -18.48
CA VAL A 47 -9.60 -4.72 -18.78
C VAL A 47 -10.63 -5.83 -18.58
N ALA A 48 -11.45 -5.75 -17.52
CA ALA A 48 -12.50 -6.73 -17.24
C ALA A 48 -13.54 -6.83 -18.36
N ALA A 49 -13.82 -5.72 -19.06
CA ALA A 49 -14.75 -5.69 -20.19
C ALA A 49 -14.23 -6.44 -21.44
N GLU A 50 -12.91 -6.57 -21.61
CA GLU A 50 -12.29 -7.28 -22.74
C GLU A 50 -12.19 -8.80 -22.53
N LEU A 51 -12.49 -9.28 -21.31
CA LEU A 51 -12.41 -10.68 -20.92
C LEU A 51 -13.78 -11.37 -20.99
N THR A 52 -13.77 -12.67 -21.31
CA THR A 52 -14.92 -13.56 -21.13
C THR A 52 -15.28 -13.71 -19.65
N ALA A 53 -16.51 -14.16 -19.36
CA ALA A 53 -16.96 -14.37 -17.98
C ALA A 53 -16.07 -15.34 -17.18
N THR A 54 -15.50 -16.36 -17.84
CA THR A 54 -14.59 -17.31 -17.19
C THR A 54 -13.21 -16.70 -16.96
N GLU A 55 -12.66 -15.97 -17.94
CA GLU A 55 -11.38 -15.28 -17.78
C GLU A 55 -11.43 -14.20 -16.72
N ARG A 56 -12.54 -13.46 -16.64
CA ARG A 56 -12.79 -12.44 -15.62
C ARG A 56 -12.80 -13.06 -14.23
N ARG A 57 -13.61 -14.10 -14.01
CA ARG A 57 -13.66 -14.82 -12.72
C ARG A 57 -12.28 -15.34 -12.29
N ASN A 58 -11.51 -15.89 -13.24
CA ASN A 58 -10.14 -16.36 -12.95
C ASN A 58 -9.19 -15.21 -12.60
N ALA A 59 -9.32 -14.05 -13.27
CA ALA A 59 -8.51 -12.87 -12.97
C ALA A 59 -8.87 -12.26 -11.60
N GLU A 60 -10.16 -12.17 -11.27
CA GLU A 60 -10.64 -11.71 -9.97
C GLU A 60 -10.17 -12.64 -8.83
N ALA A 61 -10.25 -13.96 -9.02
CA ALA A 61 -9.74 -14.93 -8.06
C ALA A 61 -8.22 -14.78 -7.83
N PHE A 62 -7.45 -14.51 -8.88
CA PHE A 62 -6.02 -14.23 -8.76
C PHE A 62 -5.74 -12.98 -7.91
N PHE A 63 -6.44 -11.87 -8.15
CA PHE A 63 -6.26 -10.65 -7.35
C PHE A 63 -6.74 -10.84 -5.90
N ALA A 64 -7.84 -11.57 -5.69
CA ALA A 64 -8.34 -11.88 -4.37
C ALA A 64 -7.33 -12.68 -3.54
N ALA A 65 -6.77 -13.76 -4.10
CA ALA A 65 -5.76 -14.58 -3.43
C ALA A 65 -4.48 -13.79 -3.11
N ARG A 66 -4.04 -12.94 -4.05
CA ARG A 66 -2.83 -12.12 -3.91
C ARG A 66 -3.00 -10.92 -2.98
N SER A 67 -4.24 -10.49 -2.75
CA SER A 67 -4.54 -9.28 -1.99
C SER A 67 -4.02 -9.32 -0.56
N HIS A 68 -3.95 -10.51 0.07
CA HIS A 68 -3.46 -10.65 1.45
C HIS A 68 -1.95 -10.40 1.54
N GLU A 69 -1.14 -11.13 0.77
CA GLU A 69 0.33 -11.00 0.78
C GLU A 69 0.79 -9.59 0.35
N LEU A 70 0.15 -9.01 -0.67
CA LEU A 70 0.45 -7.64 -1.08
C LEU A 70 0.07 -6.62 0.00
N ARG A 71 -1.07 -6.82 0.66
CA ARG A 71 -1.51 -5.95 1.75
C ARG A 71 -0.53 -6.04 2.92
N GLU A 72 -0.14 -7.23 3.33
CA GLU A 72 0.85 -7.44 4.38
C GLU A 72 2.17 -6.76 4.04
N ARG A 73 2.68 -6.97 2.83
CA ARG A 73 3.89 -6.30 2.35
C ARG A 73 3.78 -4.78 2.37
N ARG A 74 2.66 -4.21 1.88
CA ARG A 74 2.41 -2.77 1.90
C ARG A 74 2.34 -2.22 3.32
N ILE A 75 1.75 -2.96 4.26
CA ILE A 75 1.73 -2.60 5.68
C ILE A 75 3.16 -2.54 6.21
N LEU A 76 3.97 -3.56 5.96
CA LEU A 76 5.38 -3.59 6.40
C LEU A 76 6.19 -2.43 5.81
N GLU A 77 6.06 -2.17 4.50
CA GLU A 77 6.72 -1.06 3.82
C GLU A 77 6.28 0.30 4.40
N SER A 78 4.98 0.47 4.66
CA SER A 78 4.43 1.70 5.26
C SER A 78 4.93 1.91 6.69
N VAL A 79 5.00 0.85 7.49
CA VAL A 79 5.53 0.89 8.86
C VAL A 79 7.02 1.25 8.85
N ALA A 80 7.81 0.63 7.97
CA ALA A 80 9.23 0.96 7.81
C ALA A 80 9.44 2.42 7.42
N ALA A 81 8.65 2.93 6.47
CA ALA A 81 8.70 4.34 6.08
C ALA A 81 8.32 5.26 7.25
N LEU A 82 7.29 4.92 8.02
CA LEU A 82 6.86 5.69 9.19
C LEU A 82 7.97 5.78 10.26
N VAL A 83 8.70 4.69 10.50
CA VAL A 83 9.84 4.70 11.44
C VAL A 83 10.92 5.69 11.00
N VAL A 84 11.32 5.64 9.72
CA VAL A 84 12.34 6.54 9.17
C VAL A 84 11.89 8.00 9.22
N GLN A 85 10.65 8.29 8.85
CA GLN A 85 10.13 9.67 8.94
C GLN A 85 9.96 10.12 10.40
N GLY A 86 9.58 9.21 11.29
CA GLY A 86 9.48 9.46 12.73
C GLY A 86 10.81 9.89 13.34
N ASP A 87 11.91 9.22 12.98
CA ASP A 87 13.25 9.61 13.41
C ASP A 87 13.67 10.99 12.88
N ARG A 88 13.30 11.33 11.64
CA ARG A 88 13.57 12.66 11.07
C ARG A 88 12.80 13.76 11.80
N ILE A 89 11.52 13.53 12.10
CA ILE A 89 10.70 14.45 12.89
C ILE A 89 11.28 14.61 14.29
N ARG A 90 11.71 13.51 14.93
CA ARG A 90 12.35 13.54 16.25
C ARG A 90 13.65 14.36 16.23
N ALA A 91 14.47 14.22 15.20
CA ALA A 91 15.69 15.00 15.04
C ALA A 91 15.37 16.49 14.85
N ALA A 92 14.40 16.84 14.01
CA ALA A 92 13.97 18.23 13.79
C ALA A 92 13.38 18.87 15.06
N LEU A 93 12.65 18.12 15.89
CA LEU A 93 12.13 18.61 17.17
C LEU A 93 13.23 18.92 18.21
N ALA A 94 14.43 18.37 18.05
CA ALA A 94 15.56 18.68 18.92
C ALA A 94 16.20 20.04 18.59
N ASP A 95 15.95 20.58 17.38
CA ASP A 95 16.37 21.92 16.98
C ASP A 95 15.26 22.94 17.30
N PRO A 96 15.54 23.95 18.16
CA PRO A 96 14.57 25.00 18.47
C PRO A 96 14.08 25.79 17.25
N GLY A 97 14.88 25.90 16.18
CA GLY A 97 14.53 26.60 14.94
C GLY A 97 13.53 25.86 14.06
N ASP A 98 13.60 24.53 14.05
CA ASP A 98 12.74 23.67 13.22
C ASP A 98 11.44 23.26 13.94
N CYS A 99 11.45 23.27 15.27
CA CYS A 99 10.30 22.88 16.09
C CYS A 99 8.98 23.58 15.71
N PRO A 100 8.93 24.91 15.47
CA PRO A 100 7.70 25.57 15.04
C PRO A 100 7.18 25.08 13.68
N VAL A 101 8.08 24.72 12.76
CA VAL A 101 7.74 24.19 11.43
C VAL A 101 7.12 22.80 11.56
N VAL A 102 7.71 21.95 12.39
CA VAL A 102 7.19 20.61 12.68
C VAL A 102 5.80 20.69 13.30
N ILE A 103 5.59 21.56 14.30
CA ILE A 103 4.29 21.74 14.95
C ILE A 103 3.24 22.22 13.93
N LYS A 104 3.58 23.23 13.11
CA LYS A 104 2.68 23.74 12.06
C LYS A 104 2.29 22.64 11.07
N ALA A 105 3.24 21.86 10.59
CA ALA A 105 2.98 20.75 9.68
C ALA A 105 2.12 19.65 10.34
N ALA A 106 2.44 19.28 11.59
CA ALA A 106 1.68 18.28 12.34
C ALA A 106 0.22 18.67 12.53
N THR A 107 -0.06 19.96 12.79
CA THR A 107 -1.44 20.47 12.86
C THR A 107 -2.12 20.45 11.49
N LEU A 108 -1.45 20.94 10.44
CA LEU A 108 -2.01 21.01 9.09
C LEU A 108 -2.43 19.63 8.55
N TYR A 109 -1.61 18.61 8.80
CA TYR A 109 -1.85 17.25 8.32
C TYR A 109 -2.54 16.34 9.35
N GLY A 110 -2.99 16.90 10.49
CA GLY A 110 -3.77 16.14 11.48
C GLY A 110 -3.00 14.99 12.15
N LEU A 111 -1.67 15.10 12.27
CA LEU A 111 -0.81 14.03 12.79
C LEU A 111 -1.24 13.54 14.18
N GLY A 112 -1.70 14.44 15.05
CA GLY A 112 -2.16 14.10 16.40
C GLY A 112 -3.36 13.15 16.43
N ALA A 113 -4.31 13.30 15.50
CA ALA A 113 -5.47 12.40 15.41
C ALA A 113 -5.03 11.00 14.95
N ILE A 114 -4.20 10.93 13.90
CA ILE A 114 -3.67 9.68 13.36
C ILE A 114 -2.87 8.90 14.42
N LEU A 115 -1.98 9.58 15.15
CA LEU A 115 -1.21 8.94 16.23
C LEU A 115 -2.11 8.42 17.36
N THR A 116 -3.17 9.15 17.69
CA THR A 116 -4.14 8.73 18.71
C THR A 116 -4.89 7.47 18.31
N GLU A 117 -5.32 7.38 17.05
CA GLU A 117 -5.96 6.19 16.50
C GLU A 117 -5.00 4.99 16.48
N LEU A 118 -3.75 5.19 16.03
CA LEU A 118 -2.73 4.14 16.01
C LEU A 118 -2.41 3.62 17.41
N VAL A 119 -2.29 4.51 18.39
CA VAL A 119 -2.04 4.14 19.80
C VAL A 119 -3.24 3.37 20.35
N SER A 120 -4.46 3.82 20.08
CA SER A 120 -5.68 3.12 20.50
C SER A 120 -5.73 1.70 19.93
N ALA A 121 -5.48 1.56 18.62
CA ALA A 121 -5.44 0.26 17.96
C ALA A 121 -4.34 -0.65 18.53
N ALA A 122 -3.14 -0.11 18.78
CA ALA A 122 -2.04 -0.84 19.40
C ALA A 122 -2.40 -1.30 20.82
N ALA A 123 -3.04 -0.45 21.62
CA ALA A 123 -3.49 -0.78 22.96
C ALA A 123 -4.56 -1.90 22.95
N THR A 124 -5.52 -1.85 22.02
CA THR A 124 -6.51 -2.92 21.81
C THR A 124 -5.83 -4.24 21.41
N ALA A 125 -4.75 -4.18 20.63
CA ALA A 125 -3.94 -5.34 20.27
C ALA A 125 -2.99 -5.82 21.39
N GLY A 126 -3.05 -5.22 22.59
CA GLY A 126 -2.22 -5.59 23.74
C GLY A 126 -0.80 -5.02 23.72
N LEU A 127 -0.46 -4.18 22.75
CA LEU A 127 0.82 -3.48 22.70
C LEU A 127 0.79 -2.30 23.68
N ARG A 128 1.65 -2.35 24.71
CA ARG A 128 1.78 -1.27 25.69
C ARG A 128 2.88 -0.30 25.29
N GLY A 129 2.49 0.84 24.74
CA GLY A 129 3.38 1.99 24.53
C GLY A 129 3.39 2.92 25.76
N ARG A 130 4.55 3.47 26.11
CA ARG A 130 4.64 4.60 27.06
C ARG A 130 4.69 5.90 26.26
N ILE A 131 3.60 6.66 26.27
CA ILE A 131 3.62 8.05 25.78
C ILE A 131 4.08 8.92 26.94
N ARG A 132 5.30 9.45 26.85
CA ARG A 132 5.74 10.52 27.75
C ARG A 132 5.13 11.83 27.25
N VAL A 133 4.02 12.23 27.87
CA VAL A 133 3.55 13.61 27.74
C VAL A 133 4.53 14.47 28.54
N PRO A 134 5.16 15.50 27.95
CA PRO A 134 5.93 16.46 28.72
C PRO A 134 5.00 17.04 29.78
N ALA A 135 5.43 17.04 31.05
CA ALA A 135 4.66 17.69 32.10
C ALA A 135 4.28 19.10 31.62
N ARG A 136 2.99 19.46 31.66
CA ARG A 136 2.55 20.83 31.40
C ARG A 136 3.37 21.71 32.36
N ARG A 137 4.35 22.46 31.85
CA ARG A 137 4.91 23.57 32.60
C ARG A 137 3.73 24.48 32.87
N SER A 138 3.33 24.57 34.13
CA SER A 138 2.46 25.64 34.61
C SER A 138 3.17 26.95 34.27
N GLN A 139 2.84 27.55 33.14
CA GLN A 139 3.05 28.96 32.92
C GLN A 139 2.00 29.67 33.76
N ASN A 140 2.25 29.75 35.07
CA ASN A 140 1.59 30.63 36.02
C ASN A 140 2.33 30.49 37.36
N ALA A 141 3.34 31.35 37.53
CA ALA A 141 3.82 32.00 38.76
C ALA A 141 5.22 32.56 38.49
#